data_AF-A0A7X8AXU7-F1
#
_entry.id   AF-A0A7X8AXU7-F1
#
_cell.length_a   1.000
_cell.length_b   1.000
_cell.length_c   1.000
_cell.angle_alpha   90.00
_cell.angle_beta   90.00
_cell.angle_gamma   90.00
#
_symmetry.space_group_name_H-M   'P 1'
#
loop_
_entity.id
_entity.type
_entity.pdbx_description
1 polymer ?
#
loop_
_entity_poly.entity_id
_entity_poly.type
_entity_poly.pdbx_seq_one_letter_code
_entity_poly.pdbx_strand_id
1 'polypeptide(L)'
;MLIASHAAMAIEGLMYIPHYNIKLRHLTFAGIVILHNDIIDYVFGMMPIYSSLTDYIKEIGYFTFWLSVSTILITYWLLKKCHGDRIHN
;
A
#
# COMPACT_ATOMS: atom_id res chain seq x y z
N MET A 1 19.38 -2.65 2.87
CA MET A 1 18.86 -4.04 2.85
C MET A 1 17.34 -4.08 2.93
N LEU A 2 16.70 -3.42 3.91
CA LEU A 2 15.24 -3.44 4.10
C LEU A 2 14.44 -2.87 2.90
N ILE A 3 14.87 -1.74 2.33
CA ILE A 3 14.19 -1.12 1.16
C ILE A 3 14.26 -2.03 -0.06
N ALA A 4 15.41 -2.66 -0.30
CA ALA A 4 15.59 -3.57 -1.42
C ALA A 4 14.73 -4.85 -1.28
N SER A 5 14.62 -5.41 -0.06
CA SER A 5 13.75 -6.57 0.17
C SER A 5 12.26 -6.22 0.06
N HIS A 6 11.85 -5.04 0.51
CA HIS A 6 10.47 -4.57 0.32
C HIS A 6 10.14 -4.31 -1.15
N ALA A 7 11.08 -3.74 -1.91
CA ALA A 7 10.91 -3.58 -3.35
C ALA A 7 10.79 -4.94 -4.07
N ALA A 8 11.61 -5.91 -3.71
CA ALA A 8 11.51 -7.28 -4.24
C ALA A 8 10.14 -7.91 -3.91
N MET A 9 9.67 -7.79 -2.67
CA MET A 9 8.35 -8.26 -2.25
C MET A 9 7.21 -7.59 -3.03
N ALA A 10 7.31 -6.29 -3.30
CA ALA A 10 6.33 -5.57 -4.11
C ALA A 10 6.29 -6.10 -5.56
N ILE A 11 7.46 -6.38 -6.15
CA ILE A 11 7.57 -6.96 -7.50
C ILE A 11 6.97 -8.37 -7.54
N GLU A 12 7.31 -9.23 -6.57
CA GLU A 12 6.73 -10.56 -6.44
C GLU A 12 5.19 -10.47 -6.33
N GLY A 13 4.68 -9.60 -5.46
CA GLY A 13 3.25 -9.35 -5.31
C GLY A 13 2.58 -8.98 -6.63
N LEU A 14 3.22 -8.16 -7.47
CA LEU A 14 2.73 -7.80 -8.81
C LEU A 14 2.76 -8.99 -9.78
N MET A 15 3.82 -9.79 -9.78
CA MET A 15 3.96 -10.95 -10.66
C MET A 15 2.96 -12.07 -10.33
N TYR A 16 2.59 -12.23 -9.07
CA TYR A 16 1.65 -13.26 -8.61
C TYR A 16 0.18 -12.85 -8.66
N ILE A 17 -0.16 -11.60 -9.03
CA ILE A 17 -1.56 -11.14 -9.19
C ILE A 17 -2.48 -12.11 -9.95
N PRO A 18 -2.13 -12.68 -11.11
CA PRO A 18 -3.03 -13.58 -11.84
C PRO A 18 -3.33 -14.89 -11.09
N HIS A 19 -2.55 -15.24 -10.06
CA HIS A 19 -2.76 -16.43 -9.24
C HIS A 19 -3.60 -16.14 -7.98
N TYR A 20 -3.81 -14.87 -7.63
CA TYR A 20 -4.57 -14.49 -6.44
C TYR A 20 -6.06 -14.31 -6.73
N ASN A 21 -6.91 -14.88 -5.87
CA ASN A 21 -8.36 -14.68 -5.92
C ASN A 21 -8.79 -13.42 -5.13
N ILE A 22 -8.30 -12.25 -5.53
CA ILE A 22 -8.61 -10.99 -4.83
C ILE A 22 -9.90 -10.39 -5.40
N LYS A 23 -10.93 -10.31 -4.55
CA LYS A 23 -12.15 -9.52 -4.82
C LYS A 23 -11.99 -8.05 -4.42
N LEU A 24 -12.78 -7.16 -5.01
CA LEU A 24 -12.77 -5.72 -4.66
C LEU A 24 -12.97 -5.47 -3.16
N ARG A 25 -13.80 -6.25 -2.48
CA ARG A 25 -14.02 -6.12 -1.02
C ARG A 25 -12.71 -6.25 -0.22
N HIS A 26 -11.81 -7.14 -0.63
CA HIS A 26 -10.51 -7.31 0.03
C HIS A 26 -9.63 -6.09 -0.22
N LEU A 27 -9.63 -5.55 -1.45
CA LEU A 27 -8.89 -4.33 -1.78
C LEU A 27 -9.41 -3.13 -1.00
N THR A 28 -10.73 -2.97 -0.86
CA THR A 28 -11.34 -1.90 -0.08
C THR A 28 -10.96 -2.01 1.39
N PHE A 29 -11.07 -3.20 1.99
CA PHE A 29 -10.70 -3.41 3.40
C PHE A 29 -9.21 -3.15 3.62
N ALA A 30 -8.34 -3.72 2.77
CA ALA A 30 -6.90 -3.49 2.84
C ALA A 30 -6.55 -2.01 2.67
N GLY A 31 -7.19 -1.32 1.72
CA GLY A 31 -6.99 0.12 1.50
C GLY A 31 -7.39 0.97 2.72
N ILE A 32 -8.49 0.64 3.38
CA ILE A 32 -8.90 1.32 4.63
C ILE A 32 -7.86 1.10 5.72
N VAL A 33 -7.39 -0.13 5.92
CA VAL A 33 -6.39 -0.46 6.95
C VAL A 33 -5.07 0.28 6.68
N ILE A 34 -4.61 0.30 5.43
CA ILE A 34 -3.36 0.99 5.04
C ILE A 34 -3.49 2.50 5.27
N LEU A 35 -4.55 3.12 4.78
CA LEU A 35 -4.74 4.57 4.96
C LEU A 35 -4.96 4.95 6.42
N HIS A 36 -5.64 4.09 7.19
CA HIS A 36 -5.77 4.30 8.63
C HIS A 36 -4.42 4.23 9.34
N ASN A 37 -3.55 3.29 8.96
CA ASN A 37 -2.20 3.19 9.50
C ASN A 37 -1.37 4.44 9.18
N ASP A 38 -1.42 4.96 7.95
CA ASP A 38 -0.74 6.22 7.59
C ASP A 38 -1.21 7.40 8.46
N ILE A 39 -2.51 7.48 8.73
CA ILE A 39 -3.08 8.53 9.61
C ILE A 39 -2.56 8.36 11.04
N ILE A 40 -2.58 7.15 11.58
CA ILE A 40 -2.11 6.88 12.95
C ILE A 40 -0.61 7.21 13.09
N ASP A 41 0.20 6.85 12.10
CA ASP A 41 1.64 7.06 12.15
C ASP A 41 2.02 8.53 12.00
N TYR A 42 1.45 9.25 11.03
CA TYR A 42 1.88 10.60 10.67
C TYR A 42 0.99 11.74 11.18
N VAL A 43 -0.32 11.50 11.39
CA VAL A 43 -1.24 12.51 11.94
C VAL A 43 -1.31 12.42 13.46
N PHE A 44 -1.39 11.20 14.01
CA PHE A 44 -1.38 10.98 15.46
C PHE A 44 0.03 10.80 16.05
N GLY A 45 1.07 10.74 15.20
CA GLY A 45 2.46 10.71 15.64
C GLY A 45 2.83 9.43 16.38
N MET A 46 2.17 8.31 16.09
CA MET A 46 2.45 7.01 16.72
C MET A 46 3.61 6.23 16.08
N MET A 47 4.30 6.83 15.10
CA MET A 47 5.50 6.24 14.50
C MET A 47 6.67 6.15 15.52
N PRO A 48 7.54 5.13 15.42
CA PRO A 48 8.75 5.04 16.25
C PRO A 48 9.69 6.24 16.01
N ILE A 49 10.22 6.80 17.10
CA ILE A 49 11.08 7.98 17.03
C ILE A 49 12.50 7.58 16.61
N TYR A 50 12.91 8.07 15.43
CA TYR A 50 14.28 7.98 14.94
C TYR A 50 14.87 9.39 14.87
N SER A 51 15.94 9.65 15.61
CA SER A 51 16.49 10.99 15.86
C SER A 51 16.92 11.78 14.61
N SER A 52 17.31 11.11 13.52
CA SER A 52 17.63 11.75 12.24
C SER A 52 16.45 11.88 11.28
N LEU A 53 15.37 11.15 11.55
CA LEU A 53 14.20 11.06 10.67
C LEU A 53 13.05 11.96 11.15
N THR A 54 13.07 12.34 12.43
CA THR A 54 12.13 13.26 13.06
C THR A 54 12.01 14.60 12.35
N ASP A 55 13.11 15.10 11.78
CA ASP A 55 13.14 16.38 11.06
C ASP A 55 12.36 16.34 9.74
N TYR A 56 12.14 15.15 9.18
CA TYR A 56 11.51 14.93 7.87
C TYR A 56 10.16 14.20 7.96
N ILE A 57 9.55 14.13 9.15
CA ILE A 57 8.30 13.37 9.38
C ILE A 57 7.18 13.82 8.43
N LYS A 58 7.08 15.11 8.13
CA LYS A 58 6.01 15.65 7.28
C LYS A 58 6.20 15.24 5.82
N GLU A 59 7.43 15.34 5.33
CA GLU A 59 7.83 14.96 3.97
C GLU A 59 7.66 13.45 3.76
N ILE A 60 8.09 12.65 4.74
CA ILE A 60 7.95 11.20 4.73
C ILE A 60 6.48 10.79 4.79
N GLY A 61 5.67 11.44 5.63
CA GLY A 61 4.25 11.18 5.73
C GLY A 61 3.51 11.52 4.44
N TYR A 62 3.81 12.66 3.81
CA TYR A 62 3.26 13.04 2.53
C TYR A 62 3.64 12.04 1.43
N PHE A 63 4.91 11.65 1.36
CA PHE A 63 5.38 10.66 0.39
C PHE A 63 4.71 9.29 0.60
N THR A 64 4.64 8.82 1.85
CA THR A 64 4.03 7.52 2.20
C THR A 64 2.54 7.49 1.86
N PHE A 65 1.80 8.56 2.15
CA PHE A 65 0.39 8.67 1.78
C PHE A 65 0.17 8.50 0.27
N TRP A 66 0.94 9.23 -0.55
CA TRP A 66 0.81 9.10 -2.01
C TRP A 66 1.28 7.75 -2.53
N LEU A 67 2.28 7.14 -1.89
CA LEU A 67 2.72 5.78 -2.21
C LEU A 67 1.60 4.76 -1.92
N SER A 68 0.89 4.87 -0.78
CA SER A 68 -0.27 4.05 -0.43
C SER A 68 -1.40 4.21 -1.44
N VAL A 69 -1.77 5.44 -1.79
CA VAL A 69 -2.79 5.73 -2.81
C VAL A 69 -2.41 5.12 -4.16
N SER A 70 -1.15 5.32 -4.59
CA SER A 70 -0.66 4.79 -5.86
C SER A 70 -0.69 3.26 -5.90
N THR A 71 -0.31 2.61 -4.80
CA THR A 71 -0.35 1.15 -4.66
C THR A 71 -1.77 0.62 -4.81
N ILE A 72 -2.74 1.21 -4.12
CA ILE A 72 -4.16 0.82 -4.22
C ILE A 72 -4.67 0.97 -5.66
N LEU A 73 -4.34 2.07 -6.34
CA LEU A 73 -4.73 2.33 -7.72
C LEU A 73 -4.12 1.33 -8.71
N ILE A 74 -2.83 1.03 -8.57
CA ILE A 74 -2.13 0.03 -9.41
C ILE A 74 -2.75 -1.35 -9.20
N THR A 75 -2.99 -1.75 -7.95
CA THR A 75 -3.64 -3.03 -7.64
C THR A 75 -5.05 -3.09 -8.22
N TYR A 76 -5.85 -2.03 -8.10
CA TYR A 76 -7.18 -1.96 -8.72
C TYR A 76 -7.13 -2.16 -10.24
N TRP A 77 -6.23 -1.44 -10.91
CA TRP A 77 -6.06 -1.53 -12.37
C TRP A 77 -5.64 -2.94 -12.81
N LEU A 78 -4.68 -3.55 -12.11
CA LEU A 78 -4.20 -4.91 -12.40
C LEU A 78 -5.29 -5.95 -12.15
N LEU A 79 -6.07 -5.82 -11.07
CA LEU A 79 -7.20 -6.72 -10.83
C LEU A 79 -8.26 -6.62 -11.92
N LYS A 80 -8.58 -5.40 -12.38
CA LYS A 80 -9.51 -5.21 -13.51
C LYS A 80 -9.01 -5.85 -14.80
N LYS A 81 -7.71 -5.75 -15.07
CA LYS A 81 -7.07 -6.35 -16.25
C LYS A 81 -7.02 -7.87 -16.19
N CYS A 82 -6.65 -8.45 -15.05
CA CYS A 82 -6.43 -9.89 -14.90
C CYS A 82 -7.68 -10.69 -14.53
N HIS A 83 -8.68 -10.06 -13.89
CA HIS A 83 -9.84 -10.74 -13.31
C HIS A 83 -11.19 -10.09 -13.68
N GLY A 84 -11.27 -9.45 -14.85
CA GLY A 84 -12.41 -8.66 -15.32
C GLY A 84 -13.80 -9.27 -15.06
N ASP A 85 -13.96 -10.59 -15.19
CA ASP A 85 -15.25 -11.29 -15.01
C ASP A 85 -15.60 -11.60 -13.54
N ARG A 86 -14.64 -11.57 -12.61
CA ARG A 86 -14.84 -11.95 -11.19
C ARG A 86 -14.99 -10.77 -10.23
N ILE A 87 -14.97 -9.54 -10.74
CA ILE A 87 -15.05 -8.31 -9.95
C ILE A 87 -16.46 -8.03 -9.40
N HIS A 88 -17.50 -8.57 -10.05
CA HIS A 88 -18.91 -8.30 -9.71
C HIS A 88 -19.58 -9.31 -8.76
N ASN A 89 -18.88 -10.35 -8.28
CA ASN A 89 -19.43 -11.39 -7.39
C ASN A 89 -18.97 -11.30 -5.93
#